data_AF-A0A7X9Q0J5-F1
#
_entry.id   AF-A0A7X9Q0J5-F1
#
_cell.length_a   1.000
_cell.length_b   1.000
_cell.length_c   1.000
_cell.angle_alpha   90.00
_cell.angle_beta   90.00
_cell.angle_gamma   90.00
#
_symmetry.space_group_name_H-M   'P 1'
#
loop_
_entity.id
_entity.type
_entity.pdbx_description
1 polymer ?
#
loop_
_entity_poly.entity_id
_entity_poly.type
_entity_poly.pdbx_seq_one_letter_code
_entity_poly.pdbx_strand_id
1 'polypeptide(L)' 'PMWHLDHTDARVAVFAHAGTNGVLLCQLLGLEPVPWEWDRFVTHHASITRLSTMEMRDGYTFALNRLSDVEHLPRDARTL' A
#
# COMPACT_ATOMS: atom_id res chain seq x y z
N PRO A 1 -3.35 1.98 -12.92
CA PRO A 1 -4.69 2.36 -13.42
C PRO A 1 -4.98 3.84 -13.17
N MET A 2 -5.97 4.40 -13.88
CA MET A 2 -6.47 5.76 -13.64
C MET A 2 -7.75 5.72 -12.80
N TRP A 3 -7.83 6.59 -11.80
CA TRP A 3 -8.94 6.69 -10.85
C TRP A 3 -9.62 8.06 -10.92
N HIS A 4 -10.93 8.09 -10.71
CA HIS A 4 -11.68 9.30 -10.42
C HIS A 4 -11.94 9.36 -8.91
N LEU A 5 -11.66 10.50 -8.28
CA LEU A 5 -11.76 10.67 -6.83
C LEU A 5 -12.70 11.83 -6.52
N ASP A 6 -13.74 11.58 -5.73
CA ASP A 6 -14.69 12.62 -5.31
C ASP A 6 -14.14 13.48 -4.14
N HIS A 7 -13.27 12.89 -3.31
CA HIS A 7 -12.69 13.52 -2.12
C HIS A 7 -11.17 13.35 -2.11
N THR A 8 -10.46 14.36 -2.61
CA THR A 8 -8.99 14.32 -2.79
C THR A 8 -8.21 14.66 -1.52
N ASP A 9 -8.88 15.15 -0.48
CA ASP A 9 -8.33 15.46 0.84
C ASP A 9 -8.49 14.32 1.86
N ALA A 10 -9.25 13.28 1.51
CA ALA A 10 -9.50 12.14 2.38
C ALA A 10 -8.21 11.34 2.67
N ARG A 11 -8.09 10.86 3.91
CA ARG A 11 -7.03 9.93 4.34
C ARG A 11 -7.65 8.64 4.83
N VAL A 12 -7.26 7.53 4.21
CA VAL A 12 -7.78 6.19 4.51
C VAL A 12 -6.67 5.36 5.16
N ALA A 13 -7.02 4.68 6.25
CA ALA A 13 -6.17 3.66 6.87
C ALA A 13 -6.84 2.29 6.73
N VAL A 14 -6.08 1.30 6.27
CA VAL A 14 -6.55 -0.08 6.11
C VAL A 14 -5.72 -0.97 7.02
N PHE A 15 -6.39 -1.77 7.86
CA PHE A 15 -5.76 -2.76 8.73
C PHE A 15 -6.16 -4.15 8.25
N ALA A 16 -5.19 -4.89 7.71
CA ALA A 16 -5.40 -6.26 7.24
C ALA A 16 -4.07 -7.05 7.28
N HIS A 17 -4.09 -8.26 6.73
CA HIS A 17 -2.94 -9.17 6.70
C HIS A 17 -2.09 -8.98 5.43
N ALA A 18 -0.88 -9.54 5.44
CA ALA A 18 0.09 -9.44 4.34
C ALA A 18 -0.53 -9.77 2.96
N GLY A 19 -1.31 -10.86 2.86
CA GLY A 19 -1.96 -11.24 1.61
C GLY A 19 -3.00 -10.23 1.13
N THR A 20 -3.91 -9.80 2.01
CA THR A 20 -4.94 -8.80 1.66
C THR A 20 -4.31 -7.45 1.27
N ASN A 21 -3.31 -7.02 2.03
CA ASN A 21 -2.58 -5.79 1.72
C ASN A 21 -1.84 -5.90 0.37
N GLY A 22 -1.21 -7.05 0.08
CA GLY A 22 -0.54 -7.29 -1.20
C GLY A 22 -1.49 -7.18 -2.39
N VAL A 23 -2.66 -7.83 -2.32
CA VAL A 23 -3.68 -7.73 -3.38
C VAL A 23 -4.21 -6.30 -3.50
N LEU A 24 -4.44 -5.59 -2.37
CA LEU A 24 -4.86 -4.19 -2.39
C LEU A 24 -3.83 -3.29 -3.10
N LEU A 25 -2.53 -3.50 -2.86
CA LEU A 25 -1.47 -2.78 -3.56
C LEU A 25 -1.55 -3.03 -5.07
N CYS A 26 -1.75 -4.28 -5.49
CA CYS A 26 -1.94 -4.60 -6.91
C CYS A 26 -3.11 -3.84 -7.52
N GLN A 27 -4.27 -3.83 -6.86
CA GLN A 27 -5.45 -3.10 -7.36
C GLN A 27 -5.18 -1.58 -7.50
N LEU A 28 -4.61 -0.96 -6.47
CA LEU A 28 -4.37 0.49 -6.46
C LEU A 28 -3.28 0.90 -7.48
N LEU A 29 -2.21 0.12 -7.57
CA LEU A 29 -1.07 0.37 -8.47
C LEU A 29 -1.27 -0.16 -9.89
N GLY A 30 -2.32 -0.96 -10.13
CA GLY A 30 -2.65 -1.51 -11.46
C GLY A 30 -1.72 -2.62 -11.89
N LEU A 31 -1.37 -3.48 -10.95
CA LEU A 31 -0.61 -4.70 -11.18
C LEU A 31 -1.57 -5.88 -11.20
N GLU A 32 -1.27 -6.89 -12.02
CA GLU A 32 -2.02 -8.14 -12.02
C GLU A 32 -1.70 -8.92 -10.72
N PRO A 33 -2.69 -9.24 -9.88
CA PRO A 33 -2.46 -9.98 -8.65
C PRO A 33 -2.13 -11.45 -8.94
N VAL A 34 -1.18 -12.01 -8.21
CA VAL A 34 -0.87 -13.44 -8.18
C VAL A 34 -1.14 -14.05 -6.80
N PRO A 35 -1.29 -15.37 -6.67
CA PRO A 35 -1.67 -15.97 -5.38
C PRO A 35 -0.71 -15.69 -4.22
N TRP A 36 0.58 -15.46 -4.48
CA TRP A 36 1.64 -15.25 -3.48
C TRP A 36 2.11 -13.80 -3.40
N GLU A 37 1.18 -12.82 -3.43
CA GLU A 37 1.58 -11.40 -3.37
C GLU A 37 2.35 -11.04 -2.08
N TRP A 38 2.15 -11.74 -0.97
CA TRP A 38 2.92 -11.52 0.26
C TRP A 38 4.41 -11.84 0.10
N ASP A 39 4.77 -12.73 -0.83
CA ASP A 39 6.16 -13.06 -1.17
C ASP A 39 6.78 -12.02 -2.11
N ARG A 40 5.96 -11.26 -2.86
CA ARG A 40 6.42 -10.16 -3.73
C ARG A 40 6.47 -8.81 -2.99
N PHE A 41 5.50 -8.57 -2.12
CA PHE A 41 5.40 -7.41 -1.23
C PHE A 41 5.66 -7.84 0.21
N VAL A 42 6.94 -8.07 0.51
CA VAL A 42 7.39 -8.52 1.83
C VAL A 42 7.09 -7.46 2.88
N THR A 43 6.18 -7.78 3.80
CA THR A 43 5.70 -6.88 4.86
C THR A 43 6.05 -7.43 6.24
N HIS A 44 6.67 -6.60 7.09
CA HIS A 44 6.94 -6.96 8.48
C HIS A 44 5.66 -6.89 9.32
N HIS A 45 5.67 -7.54 10.48
CA HIS A 45 4.62 -7.41 11.47
C HIS A 45 4.45 -5.95 11.90
N ALA A 46 3.19 -5.50 11.99
CA ALA A 46 2.82 -4.13 12.32
C ALA A 46 3.49 -3.04 11.45
N SER A 47 3.95 -3.40 10.25
CA SER A 47 4.52 -2.42 9.32
C SER A 47 3.47 -1.53 8.68
N ILE A 48 3.89 -0.33 8.27
CA ILE A 48 3.02 0.67 7.62
C ILE A 48 3.45 0.82 6.16
N THR A 49 2.53 0.54 5.24
CA THR A 49 2.71 0.82 3.81
C THR A 49 1.92 2.09 3.46
N ARG A 50 2.58 3.07 2.82
CA ARG A 50 2.01 4.37 2.51
C ARG A 50 1.96 4.61 1.01
N LEU A 51 0.76 4.93 0.53
CA LEU A 51 0.50 5.41 -0.82
C LEU A 51 0.01 6.85 -0.76
N SER A 52 0.23 7.57 -1.85
CA SER A 52 -0.38 8.87 -2.12
C SER A 52 -0.97 8.86 -3.52
N THR A 53 -1.96 9.70 -3.74
CA THR A 53 -2.50 9.94 -5.07
C THR A 53 -1.67 11.04 -5.75
N MET A 54 -1.36 10.84 -7.02
CA MET A 54 -0.73 11.84 -7.88
C MET A 54 -1.75 12.27 -8.92
N GLU A 55 -2.00 13.58 -9.00
CA GLU A 55 -2.88 14.16 -10.03
C GLU A 55 -2.23 14.00 -11.41
N MET A 56 -3.00 13.45 -12.32
CA MET A 56 -2.70 13.30 -13.74
C MET A 56 -3.71 14.16 -14.52
N ARG A 57 -3.44 14.41 -15.81
CA ARG A 57 -4.32 15.24 -16.65
C ARG A 57 -5.80 14.83 -16.59
N ASP A 58 -6.07 13.53 -16.62
CA ASP A 58 -7.42 12.99 -16.76
C ASP A 58 -7.90 12.22 -15.50
N GLY A 59 -7.27 12.44 -14.33
CA GLY A 59 -7.65 11.79 -13.06
C GLY A 59 -6.48 11.60 -12.10
N TYR A 60 -6.52 10.55 -11.28
CA TYR A 60 -5.48 10.27 -10.29
C TYR A 60 -4.88 8.87 -10.49
N THR A 61 -3.60 8.74 -10.15
CA THR A 61 -2.96 7.43 -10.00
C THR A 61 -2.39 7.31 -8.58
N PHE A 62 -2.25 6.09 -8.07
CA PHE A 62 -1.61 5.86 -6.78
C PHE A 62 -0.10 5.65 -6.97
N ALA A 63 0.68 6.24 -6.07
CA ALA A 63 2.12 6.09 -5.99
C ALA A 63 2.49 5.48 -4.63
N LEU A 64 3.30 4.43 -4.64
CA LEU A 64 3.86 3.82 -3.44
C LEU A 64 5.01 4.68 -2.92
N ASN A 65 4.88 5.23 -1.71
CA ASN A 65 5.92 6.09 -1.12
C ASN A 65 6.79 5.33 -0.10
N ARG A 66 6.19 4.36 0.61
CA ARG A 66 6.84 3.53 1.62
C ARG A 66 6.21 2.14 1.57
N LEU A 67 7.02 1.10 1.54
CA LEU A 67 6.58 -0.28 1.70
C LEU A 67 7.13 -0.81 3.02
N SER A 68 6.29 -1.42 3.85
CA SER A 68 6.74 -2.16 5.04
C SER A 68 7.55 -1.31 6.05
N ASP A 69 7.12 -0.06 6.30
CA ASP A 69 7.82 0.85 7.22
C ASP A 69 7.60 0.43 8.69
N VAL A 70 8.71 0.14 9.39
CA VAL A 70 8.75 -0.24 10.80
C VAL A 70 9.57 0.73 11.64
N GLU A 71 9.90 1.92 11.11
CA GLU A 71 10.76 2.89 11.81
C GLU A 71 10.16 3.38 13.14
N HIS A 72 8.83 3.33 13.26
CA HIS A 72 8.10 3.66 14.48
C HIS A 72 8.25 2.61 15.61
N LEU A 73 8.70 1.39 15.29
CA LEU A 73 8.89 0.31 16.26
C LEU A 73 10.33 0.32 16.81
N PRO A 74 10.55 -0.03 18.09
CA PRO A 74 11.89 -0.27 18.61
C PRO A 74 12.52 -1.48 17.89
N ARG A 75 13.85 -1.49 17.74
CA ARG A 75 14.55 -2.44 16.88
C ARG A 75 14.31 -3.91 17.24
N ASP A 76 14.18 -4.20 18.52
CA ASP A 76 13.95 -5.52 19.10
C ASP A 76 12.51 -6.03 18.91
N ALA A 77 11.55 -5.14 18.62
CA ALA A 77 10.17 -5.51 18.31
C ALA A 77 9.90 -5.71 16.81
N ARG A 78 10.91 -5.52 15.94
CA ARG A 78 10.74 -5.65 14.49
C ARG A 78 10.90 -7.12 14.07
N THR A 79 9.80 -7.74 13.68
CA THR A 79 9.76 -9.12 13.20
C THR A 79 9.23 -9.18 11.77
N LEU A 80 9.78 -10.09 10.97
CA LEU A 80 9.26 -10.39 9.63
C LEU A 80 8.04 -11.27 9.73
#